data_AF-A0A0W0RQV6-F1
#
_entry.id   AF-A0A0W0RQV6-F1
#
_cell.length_a   1.000
_cell.length_b   1.000
_cell.length_c   1.000
_cell.angle_alpha   90.00
_cell.angle_beta   90.00
_cell.angle_gamma   90.00
#
_symmetry.space_group_name_H-M   'P 1'
#
loop_
_entity.id
_entity.type
_entity.pdbx_description
1 polymer ?
#
loop_
_entity_poly.entity_id
_entity_poly.type
_entity_poly.pdbx_seq_one_letter_code
_entity_poly.pdbx_strand_id
1 'polypeptide(L)'
;MTYLKINQITAAEGKTMTLLKKLGLDPDERMLKTLEDNPEYVNRLASLFKRLKTCNIKLNDTLHNIIASNVSYAGSLSNLLDFMHNEKIDVTLFPLERLFAGAQSDTALIQGIQLLKTRASLDLATLNLLFAYPAHSLLLADLIINFQQHAYPTEKIVEKLHKFSAKNMDTAIRVLNLLLNKNLYYFECFDVLLKHQEYIDKIYEGTAKLTAKNKLAASYFGVIENNPQNANVLANLILLLHKESLIDYRKTEDLSTISKLGIGAFHFLSHLQQAGILNSENYKKVCQDTSILMQKEVIELFSNLPLFEEFDKSELAQMLGLISEPSSETNLDEFIEIIEKHQLIKNPSLKQ
;
A
#
# COMPACT_ATOMS: atom_id res chain seq x y z
N MET A 1 -6.80 54.06 -19.04
CA MET A 1 -6.46 52.75 -18.44
C MET A 1 -5.40 51.96 -19.23
N THR A 2 -5.35 52.07 -20.57
CA THR A 2 -4.38 51.35 -21.43
C THR A 2 -2.91 51.75 -21.19
N TYR A 3 -2.63 53.04 -21.01
CA TYR A 3 -1.27 53.56 -20.71
C TYR A 3 -0.70 53.09 -19.36
N LEU A 4 -1.55 52.91 -18.34
CA LEU A 4 -1.12 52.41 -17.02
C LEU A 4 -0.74 50.92 -17.08
N LYS A 5 -1.47 50.10 -17.85
CA LYS A 5 -1.12 48.69 -18.08
C LYS A 5 0.19 48.55 -18.86
N ILE A 6 0.41 49.35 -19.91
CA ILE A 6 1.62 49.29 -20.73
C ILE A 6 2.88 49.66 -19.91
N ASN A 7 2.79 50.71 -19.07
CA ASN A 7 3.90 51.11 -18.20
C ASN A 7 4.18 50.10 -17.07
N GLN A 8 3.15 49.39 -16.59
CA GLN A 8 3.32 48.32 -15.61
C GLN A 8 3.99 47.09 -16.20
N ILE A 9 3.67 46.73 -17.45
CA ILE A 9 4.28 45.61 -18.19
C ILE A 9 5.77 45.89 -18.46
N THR A 10 6.10 47.06 -19.03
CA THR A 10 7.51 47.45 -19.30
C THR A 10 8.35 47.59 -18.03
N ALA A 11 7.77 48.07 -16.92
CA ALA A 11 8.46 48.12 -15.63
C ALA A 11 8.70 46.73 -15.01
N ALA A 12 7.83 45.76 -15.26
CA ALA A 12 7.98 44.37 -14.80
C ALA A 12 9.07 43.65 -15.60
N GLU A 13 9.09 43.78 -16.93
CA GLU A 13 10.12 43.25 -17.83
C GLU A 13 11.53 43.76 -17.45
N GLY A 14 11.66 45.07 -17.21
CA GLY A 14 12.93 45.67 -16.78
C GLY A 14 13.44 45.14 -15.43
N LYS A 15 12.53 44.83 -14.49
CA LYS A 15 12.87 44.23 -13.20
C LYS A 15 13.32 42.77 -13.36
N THR A 16 12.62 41.98 -14.16
CA THR A 16 12.96 40.57 -14.45
C THR A 16 14.34 40.47 -15.12
N MET A 17 14.61 41.28 -16.14
CA MET A 17 15.91 41.28 -16.82
C MET A 17 17.06 41.71 -15.88
N THR A 18 16.80 42.65 -14.97
CA THR A 18 17.77 43.05 -13.94
C THR A 18 18.06 41.91 -12.95
N LEU A 19 17.02 41.17 -12.54
CA LEU A 19 17.15 39.98 -11.68
C LEU A 19 17.99 38.90 -12.35
N LEU A 20 17.70 38.55 -13.61
CA LEU A 20 18.42 37.51 -14.35
C LEU A 20 19.90 37.85 -14.52
N LYS A 21 20.21 39.10 -14.88
CA LYS A 21 21.59 39.61 -14.95
C LYS A 21 22.32 39.50 -13.61
N LYS A 22 21.69 39.87 -12.50
CA LYS A 22 22.27 39.73 -11.14
C LYS A 22 22.56 38.27 -10.78
N LEU A 23 21.76 37.34 -11.30
CA LEU A 23 21.94 35.91 -11.10
C LEU A 23 22.95 35.28 -12.08
N GLY A 24 23.52 36.07 -13.00
CA GLY A 24 24.47 35.60 -14.01
C GLY A 24 23.82 34.67 -15.03
N LEU A 25 22.52 34.86 -15.30
CA LEU A 25 21.77 34.10 -16.27
C LEU A 25 21.75 34.82 -17.62
N ASP A 26 21.90 34.03 -18.68
CA ASP A 26 21.79 34.46 -20.07
C ASP A 26 20.43 33.96 -20.57
N PRO A 27 19.37 34.79 -20.54
CA PRO A 27 18.03 34.31 -20.82
C PRO A 27 17.81 34.05 -22.31
N ASP A 28 17.25 32.89 -22.62
CA ASP A 28 16.70 32.58 -23.94
C ASP A 28 15.22 33.01 -24.03
N GLU A 29 14.66 33.03 -25.24
CA GLU A 29 13.28 33.45 -25.50
C GLU A 29 12.25 32.61 -24.71
N ARG A 30 12.49 31.31 -24.53
CA ARG A 30 11.57 30.44 -23.77
C ARG A 30 11.66 30.66 -22.27
N MET A 31 12.83 30.99 -21.74
CA MET A 31 13.04 31.36 -20.34
C MET A 31 12.23 32.62 -20.03
N LEU A 32 12.35 33.64 -20.89
CA LEU A 32 11.59 34.89 -20.74
C LEU A 32 10.09 34.62 -20.81
N LYS A 33 9.64 33.88 -21.83
CA LYS A 33 8.24 33.48 -21.96
C LYS A 33 7.72 32.73 -20.74
N THR A 34 8.48 31.79 -20.19
CA THR A 34 8.09 31.03 -18.99
C THR A 34 7.94 31.95 -17.76
N LEU A 35 8.78 32.97 -17.63
CA LEU A 35 8.70 33.96 -16.55
C LEU A 35 7.53 34.93 -16.74
N GLU A 36 7.27 35.36 -17.97
CA GLU A 36 6.16 36.25 -18.35
C GLU A 36 4.80 35.58 -18.16
N ASP A 37 4.68 34.30 -18.57
CA ASP A 37 3.46 33.50 -18.41
C ASP A 37 3.17 33.17 -16.93
N ASN A 38 4.17 33.28 -16.04
CA ASN A 38 4.08 32.88 -14.63
C ASN A 38 4.61 33.96 -13.65
N PRO A 39 3.98 35.15 -13.61
CA PRO A 39 4.48 36.31 -12.86
C PRO A 39 4.60 36.07 -11.35
N GLU A 40 3.74 35.23 -10.77
CA GLU A 40 3.75 34.89 -9.34
C GLU A 40 4.97 34.02 -8.94
N TYR A 41 5.60 33.36 -9.90
CA TYR A 41 6.69 32.40 -9.67
C TYR A 41 8.06 32.92 -10.11
N VAL A 42 8.17 34.16 -10.62
CA VAL A 42 9.40 34.73 -11.21
C VAL A 42 10.65 34.50 -10.36
N ASN A 43 10.59 34.79 -9.05
CA ASN A 43 11.74 34.63 -8.16
C ASN A 43 12.14 33.14 -8.00
N ARG A 44 11.16 32.24 -7.92
CA ARG A 44 11.38 30.79 -7.78
C ARG A 44 11.96 30.20 -9.05
N LEU A 45 11.42 30.59 -10.21
CA LEU A 45 11.90 30.19 -11.52
C LEU A 45 13.31 30.71 -11.82
N ALA A 46 13.58 31.99 -11.54
CA ALA A 46 14.92 32.55 -11.69
C ALA A 46 15.96 31.85 -10.81
N SER A 47 15.58 31.48 -9.58
CA SER A 47 16.43 30.69 -8.68
C SER A 47 16.70 29.29 -9.24
N LEU A 48 15.65 28.61 -9.74
CA LEU A 48 15.78 27.31 -10.38
C LEU A 48 16.72 27.37 -11.60
N PHE A 49 16.56 28.34 -12.51
CA PHE A 49 17.42 28.47 -13.68
C PHE A 49 18.89 28.67 -13.29
N LYS A 50 19.15 29.50 -12.28
CA LYS A 50 20.51 29.67 -11.74
C LYS A 50 21.05 28.35 -11.21
N ARG A 51 20.22 27.57 -10.51
CA ARG A 51 20.65 26.31 -9.93
C ARG A 51 20.91 25.24 -10.98
N LEU A 52 20.07 25.14 -12.01
CA LEU A 52 20.30 24.28 -13.18
C LEU A 52 21.64 24.61 -13.86
N LYS A 53 21.94 25.90 -14.08
CA LYS A 53 23.26 26.35 -14.58
C LYS A 53 24.40 25.93 -13.66
N THR A 54 24.25 26.07 -12.35
CA THR A 54 25.26 25.66 -11.35
C THR A 54 25.51 24.15 -11.37
N CYS A 55 24.46 23.37 -11.59
CA CYS A 55 24.51 21.92 -11.70
C CYS A 55 24.93 21.42 -13.11
N ASN A 56 25.34 22.31 -14.01
CA ASN A 56 25.68 21.99 -15.42
C ASN A 56 24.55 21.31 -16.21
N ILE A 57 23.29 21.53 -15.83
CA ILE A 57 22.12 21.03 -16.55
C ILE A 57 21.77 22.06 -17.64
N LYS A 58 21.91 21.65 -18.90
CA LYS A 58 21.55 22.51 -20.05
C LYS A 58 20.04 22.57 -20.22
N LEU A 59 19.52 23.78 -20.39
CA LEU A 59 18.14 24.01 -20.81
C LEU A 59 17.95 23.57 -22.27
N ASN A 60 16.88 22.83 -22.52
CA ASN A 60 16.41 22.44 -23.84
C ASN A 60 14.88 22.59 -23.90
N ASP A 61 14.30 22.41 -25.09
CA ASP A 61 12.86 22.59 -25.29
C ASP A 61 12.00 21.70 -24.37
N THR A 62 12.44 20.45 -24.17
CA THR A 62 11.76 19.50 -23.28
C THR A 62 11.76 19.98 -21.83
N LEU A 63 12.91 20.44 -21.32
CA LEU A 63 13.06 20.92 -19.96
C LEU A 63 12.27 22.20 -19.72
N HIS A 64 12.23 23.11 -20.70
CA HIS A 64 11.36 24.29 -20.65
C HIS A 64 9.89 23.90 -20.53
N ASN A 65 9.43 22.90 -21.30
CA ASN A 65 8.05 22.42 -21.21
C ASN A 65 7.75 21.76 -19.85
N ILE A 66 8.70 21.00 -19.29
CA ILE A 66 8.54 20.36 -17.97
C ILE A 66 8.46 21.43 -16.87
N ILE A 67 9.34 22.43 -16.90
CA ILE A 67 9.33 23.57 -15.96
C ILE A 67 7.99 24.30 -16.05
N ALA A 68 7.56 24.67 -17.26
CA ALA A 68 6.31 25.39 -17.48
C ALA A 68 5.08 24.59 -16.98
N SER A 69 5.11 23.27 -17.06
CA SER A 69 4.04 22.40 -16.56
C SER A 69 4.07 22.18 -15.04
N ASN A 70 5.16 22.56 -14.36
CA ASN A 70 5.41 22.28 -12.94
C ASN A 70 5.92 23.51 -12.16
N VAL A 71 5.52 24.72 -12.57
CA VAL A 71 6.05 25.99 -12.01
C VAL A 71 5.85 26.11 -10.49
N SER A 72 4.80 25.51 -9.95
CA SER A 72 4.51 25.46 -8.51
C SER A 72 5.63 24.78 -7.70
N TYR A 73 6.33 23.82 -8.30
CA TYR A 73 7.40 23.04 -7.68
C TYR A 73 8.80 23.59 -7.97
N ALA A 74 8.94 24.69 -8.71
CA ALA A 74 10.25 25.25 -9.07
C ALA A 74 11.12 25.58 -7.85
N GLY A 75 10.51 26.06 -6.77
CA GLY A 75 11.20 26.33 -5.50
C GLY A 75 11.70 25.05 -4.84
N SER A 76 10.86 24.02 -4.75
CA SER A 76 11.21 22.71 -4.19
C SER A 76 12.30 22.02 -5.01
N LEU A 77 12.27 22.12 -6.34
CA LEU A 77 13.33 21.58 -7.18
C LEU A 77 14.64 22.34 -6.98
N SER A 78 14.60 23.68 -6.88
CA SER A 78 15.79 24.46 -6.54
C SER A 78 16.40 23.97 -5.22
N ASN A 79 15.58 23.82 -4.18
CA ASN A 79 16.00 23.33 -2.87
C ASN A 79 16.60 21.91 -2.93
N LEU A 80 15.99 21.01 -3.69
CA LEU A 80 16.50 19.66 -3.89
C LEU A 80 17.86 19.65 -4.61
N LEU A 81 18.01 20.43 -5.68
CA LEU A 81 19.29 20.60 -6.38
C LEU A 81 20.33 21.28 -5.47
N ASP A 82 19.88 22.23 -4.62
CA ASP A 82 20.70 22.87 -3.62
C ASP A 82 21.31 21.86 -2.66
N PHE A 83 20.46 21.02 -2.09
CA PHE A 83 20.84 19.93 -1.21
C PHE A 83 21.79 18.95 -1.90
N MET A 84 21.44 18.42 -3.08
CA MET A 84 22.26 17.44 -3.80
C MET A 84 23.67 17.98 -4.11
N HIS A 85 23.76 19.24 -4.55
CA HIS A 85 25.05 19.90 -4.78
C HIS A 85 25.90 19.98 -3.50
N ASN A 86 25.30 20.42 -2.39
CA ASN A 86 25.99 20.54 -1.10
C ASN A 86 26.46 19.17 -0.57
N GLU A 87 25.64 18.15 -0.77
CA GLU A 87 25.93 16.77 -0.38
C GLU A 87 26.86 16.04 -1.35
N LYS A 88 27.30 16.70 -2.43
CA LYS A 88 28.14 16.15 -3.51
C LYS A 88 27.51 14.94 -4.23
N ILE A 89 26.19 14.93 -4.32
CA ILE A 89 25.43 13.95 -5.11
C ILE A 89 25.38 14.47 -6.55
N ASP A 90 25.88 13.67 -7.49
CA ASP A 90 25.82 14.01 -8.90
C ASP A 90 24.38 13.91 -9.42
N VAL A 91 23.79 15.07 -9.70
CA VAL A 91 22.42 15.20 -10.20
C VAL A 91 22.26 14.63 -11.61
N THR A 92 23.34 14.50 -12.38
CA THR A 92 23.30 13.98 -13.75
C THR A 92 23.04 12.48 -13.81
N LEU A 93 23.14 11.79 -12.66
CA LEU A 93 22.78 10.38 -12.52
C LEU A 93 21.26 10.13 -12.60
N PHE A 94 20.44 11.18 -12.54
CA PHE A 94 18.99 11.08 -12.53
C PHE A 94 18.39 11.79 -13.74
N PRO A 95 17.41 11.16 -14.43
CA PRO A 95 16.61 11.85 -15.43
C PRO A 95 15.91 13.07 -14.82
N LEU A 96 15.75 14.13 -15.62
CA LEU A 96 15.15 15.38 -15.16
C LEU A 96 13.72 15.20 -14.66
N GLU A 97 12.92 14.39 -15.35
CA GLU A 97 11.55 14.06 -14.97
C GLU A 97 11.49 13.46 -13.56
N ARG A 98 12.48 12.65 -13.19
CA ARG A 98 12.60 12.04 -11.87
C ARG A 98 12.99 13.06 -10.80
N LEU A 99 13.83 14.04 -11.14
CA LEU A 99 14.14 15.16 -10.24
C LEU A 99 12.90 16.03 -9.97
N PHE A 100 12.08 16.29 -11.00
CA PHE A 100 10.81 17.00 -10.85
C PHE A 100 9.79 16.21 -10.02
N ALA A 101 9.66 14.91 -10.26
CA ALA A 101 8.82 14.05 -9.43
C ALA A 101 9.31 14.06 -7.96
N GLY A 102 10.62 14.00 -7.75
CA GLY A 102 11.25 14.13 -6.42
C GLY A 102 10.92 15.45 -5.73
N ALA A 103 10.91 16.56 -6.48
CA ALA A 103 10.61 17.88 -5.96
C ALA A 103 9.18 18.03 -5.42
N GLN A 104 8.22 17.20 -5.86
CA GLN A 104 6.86 17.20 -5.31
C GLN A 104 6.81 16.71 -3.86
N SER A 105 7.86 16.04 -3.39
CA SER A 105 7.99 15.57 -2.00
C SER A 105 9.43 15.80 -1.50
N ASP A 106 10.01 16.96 -1.84
CA ASP A 106 11.41 17.30 -1.57
C ASP A 106 11.81 17.11 -0.11
N THR A 107 10.96 17.51 0.83
CA THR A 107 11.22 17.38 2.26
C THR A 107 11.40 15.93 2.69
N ALA A 108 10.48 15.04 2.29
CA ALA A 108 10.56 13.61 2.62
C ALA A 108 11.77 12.96 1.97
N LEU A 109 12.07 13.34 0.72
CA LEU A 109 13.23 12.85 -0.03
C LEU A 109 14.55 13.28 0.62
N ILE A 110 14.72 14.57 0.93
CA ILE A 110 15.91 15.10 1.60
C ILE A 110 16.11 14.42 2.96
N GLN A 111 15.05 14.29 3.76
CA GLN A 111 15.12 13.61 5.06
C GLN A 111 15.53 12.14 4.91
N GLY A 112 14.96 11.41 3.94
CA GLY A 112 15.35 10.02 3.67
C GLY A 112 16.81 9.88 3.23
N ILE A 113 17.29 10.76 2.34
CA ILE A 113 18.69 10.78 1.90
C ILE A 113 19.63 11.07 3.07
N GLN A 114 19.31 12.08 3.88
CA GLN A 114 20.10 12.43 5.07
C GLN A 114 20.15 11.25 6.05
N LEU A 115 19.01 10.61 6.30
CA LEU A 115 18.92 9.48 7.21
C LEU A 115 19.82 8.31 6.76
N LEU A 116 19.73 7.89 5.49
CA LEU A 116 20.62 6.84 4.96
C LEU A 116 22.09 7.25 4.99
N LYS A 117 22.39 8.53 4.71
CA LYS A 117 23.76 9.06 4.77
C LYS A 117 24.35 8.95 6.17
N THR A 118 23.60 9.35 7.21
CA THR A 118 24.08 9.27 8.60
C THR A 118 24.38 7.83 9.05
N ARG A 119 23.78 6.84 8.42
CA ARG A 119 23.99 5.41 8.68
C ARG A 119 24.95 4.74 7.71
N ALA A 120 25.69 5.51 6.90
CA ALA A 120 26.61 4.99 5.87
C ALA A 120 25.94 3.97 4.92
N SER A 121 24.65 4.17 4.65
CA SER A 121 23.78 3.26 3.90
C SER A 121 23.26 3.89 2.60
N LEU A 122 23.87 5.01 2.22
CA LEU A 122 23.55 5.74 1.00
C LEU A 122 24.49 5.29 -0.12
N ASP A 123 23.90 4.75 -1.17
CA ASP A 123 24.54 4.38 -2.42
C ASP A 123 23.62 4.74 -3.61
N LEU A 124 24.06 4.44 -4.84
CA LEU A 124 23.26 4.77 -6.02
C LEU A 124 21.94 3.97 -6.10
N ALA A 125 21.93 2.73 -5.60
CA ALA A 125 20.73 1.88 -5.66
C ALA A 125 19.65 2.41 -4.71
N THR A 126 20.01 2.71 -3.47
CA THR A 126 19.14 3.32 -2.47
C THR A 126 18.68 4.71 -2.89
N LEU A 127 19.56 5.55 -3.45
CA LEU A 127 19.15 6.84 -4.04
C LEU A 127 18.10 6.65 -5.13
N ASN A 128 18.34 5.74 -6.09
CA ASN A 128 17.37 5.46 -7.14
C ASN A 128 16.03 4.98 -6.59
N LEU A 129 16.03 4.22 -5.49
CA LEU A 129 14.80 3.81 -4.81
C LEU A 129 14.06 5.00 -4.22
N LEU A 130 14.73 5.88 -3.46
CA LEU A 130 14.07 7.05 -2.88
C LEU A 130 13.48 7.96 -3.97
N PHE A 131 14.21 8.17 -5.06
CA PHE A 131 13.71 8.95 -6.20
C PHE A 131 12.58 8.26 -6.99
N ALA A 132 12.46 6.93 -6.94
CA ALA A 132 11.34 6.22 -7.54
C ALA A 132 10.05 6.34 -6.71
N TYR A 133 10.17 6.57 -5.39
CA TYR A 133 9.05 6.69 -4.46
C TYR A 133 9.21 7.91 -3.53
N PRO A 134 9.26 9.13 -4.08
CA PRO A 134 9.70 10.31 -3.33
C PRO A 134 8.86 10.59 -2.09
N ALA A 135 7.54 10.43 -2.17
CA ALA A 135 6.62 10.59 -1.04
C ALA A 135 6.85 9.58 0.11
N HIS A 136 7.44 8.42 -0.17
CA HIS A 136 7.70 7.35 0.81
C HIS A 136 9.17 7.32 1.26
N SER A 137 10.01 8.27 0.82
CA SER A 137 11.46 8.20 0.97
C SER A 137 11.94 8.03 2.42
N LEU A 138 11.33 8.76 3.36
CA LEU A 138 11.69 8.65 4.77
C LEU A 138 11.37 7.25 5.32
N LEU A 139 10.17 6.74 5.04
CA LEU A 139 9.73 5.41 5.47
C LEU A 139 10.59 4.29 4.85
N LEU A 140 11.00 4.46 3.59
CA LEU A 140 11.92 3.55 2.91
C LEU A 140 13.31 3.57 3.53
N ALA A 141 13.82 4.75 3.86
CA ALA A 141 15.11 4.89 4.53
C ALA A 141 15.10 4.19 5.90
N ASP A 142 14.06 4.42 6.72
CA ASP A 142 13.87 3.72 7.99
C ASP A 142 13.78 2.20 7.80
N LEU A 143 13.03 1.73 6.80
CA LEU A 143 12.89 0.31 6.51
C LEU A 143 14.24 -0.33 6.11
N ILE A 144 15.02 0.32 5.25
CA ILE A 144 16.36 -0.16 4.84
C ILE A 144 17.27 -0.29 6.07
N ILE A 145 17.28 0.73 6.93
CA ILE A 145 18.06 0.70 8.18
C ILE A 145 17.60 -0.45 9.08
N ASN A 146 16.29 -0.68 9.18
CA ASN A 146 15.74 -1.77 9.98
C ASN A 146 16.19 -3.14 9.42
N PHE A 147 16.19 -3.33 8.10
CA PHE A 147 16.73 -4.54 7.47
C PHE A 147 18.22 -4.74 7.79
N GLN A 148 19.02 -3.67 7.73
CA GLN A 148 20.46 -3.74 8.03
C GLN A 148 20.73 -4.07 9.50
N GLN A 149 19.94 -3.53 10.43
CA GLN A 149 20.04 -3.86 11.86
C GLN A 149 19.78 -5.35 12.11
N HIS A 150 18.97 -5.99 11.27
CA HIS A 150 18.73 -7.43 11.29
C HIS A 150 19.69 -8.22 10.37
N ALA A 151 20.77 -7.59 9.89
CA ALA A 151 21.79 -8.17 9.03
C ALA A 151 21.29 -8.72 7.67
N TYR A 152 20.19 -8.19 7.13
CA TYR A 152 19.73 -8.55 5.78
C TYR A 152 20.52 -7.79 4.70
N PRO A 153 20.86 -8.42 3.55
CA PRO A 153 21.61 -7.77 2.48
C PRO A 153 20.83 -6.62 1.83
N THR A 154 21.30 -5.39 2.00
CA THR A 154 20.65 -4.17 1.49
C THR A 154 20.37 -4.25 -0.01
N GLU A 155 21.34 -4.72 -0.81
CA GLU A 155 21.21 -4.81 -2.27
C GLU A 155 19.99 -5.63 -2.70
N LYS A 156 19.79 -6.82 -2.10
CA LYS A 156 18.65 -7.70 -2.40
C LYS A 156 17.31 -7.09 -1.97
N ILE A 157 17.30 -6.40 -0.84
CA ILE A 157 16.11 -5.71 -0.35
C ILE A 157 15.72 -4.56 -1.29
N VAL A 158 16.69 -3.72 -1.66
CA VAL A 158 16.48 -2.58 -2.57
C VAL A 158 15.99 -3.06 -3.95
N GLU A 159 16.61 -4.11 -4.50
CA GLU A 159 16.19 -4.72 -5.76
C GLU A 159 14.71 -5.17 -5.72
N LYS A 160 14.30 -5.79 -4.61
CA LYS A 160 12.92 -6.23 -4.43
C LYS A 160 11.96 -5.06 -4.19
N LEU A 161 12.34 -4.05 -3.41
CA LEU A 161 11.53 -2.85 -3.17
C LEU A 161 11.19 -2.11 -4.48
N HIS A 162 12.13 -2.06 -5.43
CA HIS A 162 11.90 -1.49 -6.75
C HIS A 162 10.82 -2.17 -7.59
N LYS A 163 10.41 -3.39 -7.24
CA LYS A 163 9.39 -4.17 -7.97
C LYS A 163 7.97 -3.88 -7.49
N PHE A 164 7.79 -3.09 -6.44
CA PHE A 164 6.47 -2.68 -5.98
C PHE A 164 5.89 -1.54 -6.81
N SER A 165 4.58 -1.60 -7.09
CA SER A 165 3.87 -0.45 -7.64
C SER A 165 3.79 0.69 -6.61
N ALA A 166 3.78 1.94 -7.10
CA ALA A 166 3.70 3.11 -6.23
C ALA A 166 2.45 3.11 -5.32
N LYS A 167 1.31 2.56 -5.80
CA LYS A 167 0.07 2.48 -5.02
C LYS A 167 0.21 1.57 -3.79
N ASN A 168 1.05 0.53 -3.87
CA ASN A 168 1.18 -0.52 -2.85
C ASN A 168 2.36 -0.30 -1.90
N MET A 169 3.20 0.72 -2.17
CA MET A 169 4.46 0.92 -1.45
C MET A 169 4.23 1.17 0.05
N ASP A 170 3.25 1.99 0.43
CA ASP A 170 2.94 2.25 1.84
C ASP A 170 2.57 0.94 2.58
N THR A 171 1.64 0.16 2.04
CA THR A 171 1.23 -1.12 2.64
C THR A 171 2.40 -2.11 2.69
N ALA A 172 3.22 -2.18 1.64
CA ALA A 172 4.42 -3.04 1.62
C ALA A 172 5.38 -2.67 2.76
N ILE A 173 5.68 -1.38 2.93
CA ILE A 173 6.55 -0.89 4.01
C ILE A 173 5.96 -1.25 5.38
N ARG A 174 4.65 -1.07 5.58
CA ARG A 174 3.97 -1.40 6.84
C ARG A 174 4.07 -2.89 7.17
N VAL A 175 3.81 -3.77 6.20
CA VAL A 175 3.92 -5.23 6.39
C VAL A 175 5.35 -5.60 6.74
N LEU A 176 6.34 -5.14 5.97
CA LEU A 176 7.73 -5.50 6.18
C LEU A 176 8.25 -5.00 7.55
N ASN A 177 7.93 -3.77 7.94
CA ASN A 177 8.25 -3.26 9.27
C ASN A 177 7.58 -4.07 10.39
N LEU A 178 6.31 -4.45 10.22
CA LEU A 178 5.61 -5.29 11.19
C LEU A 178 6.32 -6.63 11.38
N LEU A 179 6.77 -7.25 10.30
CA LEU A 179 7.47 -8.54 10.32
C LEU A 179 8.86 -8.43 10.96
N LEU A 180 9.63 -7.40 10.60
CA LEU A 180 10.95 -7.13 11.19
C LEU A 180 10.83 -6.87 12.69
N ASN A 181 9.94 -5.97 13.11
CA ASN A 181 9.77 -5.60 14.52
C ASN A 181 9.30 -6.75 15.41
N LYS A 182 8.77 -7.82 14.82
CA LYS A 182 8.34 -9.03 15.53
C LYS A 182 9.30 -10.20 15.38
N ASN A 183 10.44 -10.02 14.69
CA ASN A 183 11.38 -11.09 14.34
C ASN A 183 10.70 -12.25 13.59
N LEU A 184 9.71 -11.92 12.74
CA LEU A 184 8.96 -12.88 11.94
C LEU A 184 9.25 -12.74 10.44
N TYR A 185 10.13 -11.82 10.07
CA TYR A 185 10.57 -11.68 8.69
C TYR A 185 11.48 -12.84 8.28
N TYR A 186 11.25 -13.35 7.08
CA TYR A 186 12.12 -14.27 6.37
C TYR A 186 12.01 -13.97 4.87
N PHE A 187 13.05 -14.27 4.09
CA PHE A 187 13.21 -13.67 2.76
C PHE A 187 12.07 -13.96 1.78
N GLU A 188 11.49 -15.15 1.89
CA GLU A 188 10.41 -15.66 1.05
C GLU A 188 9.08 -14.91 1.30
N CYS A 189 8.84 -14.36 2.50
CA CYS A 189 7.63 -13.57 2.73
C CYS A 189 7.61 -12.31 1.86
N PHE A 190 8.79 -11.76 1.52
CA PHE A 190 8.92 -10.66 0.59
C PHE A 190 8.45 -11.07 -0.82
N ASP A 191 8.82 -12.28 -1.27
CA ASP A 191 8.41 -12.80 -2.59
C ASP A 191 6.89 -12.99 -2.67
N VAL A 192 6.27 -13.48 -1.60
CA VAL A 192 4.80 -13.59 -1.50
C VAL A 192 4.15 -12.22 -1.68
N LEU A 193 4.65 -11.18 -1.00
CA LEU A 193 4.11 -9.81 -1.11
C LEU A 193 4.28 -9.23 -2.52
N LEU A 194 5.40 -9.50 -3.19
CA LEU A 194 5.66 -9.03 -4.55
C LEU A 194 4.78 -9.73 -5.59
N LYS A 195 4.59 -11.05 -5.46
CA LYS A 195 3.76 -11.85 -6.35
C LYS A 195 2.28 -11.51 -6.25
N HIS A 196 1.81 -11.17 -5.04
CA HIS A 196 0.39 -10.92 -4.73
C HIS A 196 0.11 -9.46 -4.34
N GLN A 197 0.78 -8.54 -5.01
CA GLN A 197 0.64 -7.10 -4.81
C GLN A 197 -0.81 -6.60 -4.89
N GLU A 198 -1.66 -7.21 -5.71
CA GLU A 198 -3.07 -6.82 -5.84
C GLU A 198 -3.88 -7.07 -4.56
N TYR A 199 -3.44 -7.99 -3.70
CA TYR A 199 -4.10 -8.37 -2.44
C TYR A 199 -3.31 -7.92 -1.21
N ILE A 200 -2.31 -7.05 -1.37
CA ILE A 200 -1.39 -6.67 -0.29
C ILE A 200 -2.10 -6.09 0.94
N ASP A 201 -3.21 -5.37 0.74
CA ASP A 201 -4.02 -4.82 1.83
C ASP A 201 -4.70 -5.94 2.65
N LYS A 202 -5.19 -7.00 1.99
CA LYS A 202 -5.77 -8.16 2.67
C LYS A 202 -4.71 -8.96 3.42
N ILE A 203 -3.52 -9.09 2.85
CA ILE A 203 -2.37 -9.69 3.51
C ILE A 203 -1.98 -8.87 4.73
N TYR A 204 -1.94 -7.54 4.63
CA TYR A 204 -1.65 -6.66 5.75
C TYR A 204 -2.70 -6.76 6.87
N GLU A 205 -4.00 -6.69 6.54
CA GLU A 205 -5.10 -6.85 7.49
C GLU A 205 -4.96 -8.15 8.31
N GLY A 206 -4.72 -9.27 7.62
CA GLY A 206 -4.54 -10.57 8.26
C GLY A 206 -3.26 -10.66 9.09
N THR A 207 -2.14 -10.18 8.56
CA THR A 207 -0.84 -10.16 9.25
C THR A 207 -0.91 -9.32 10.52
N ALA A 208 -1.48 -8.11 10.46
CA ALA A 208 -1.66 -7.21 11.60
C ALA A 208 -2.53 -7.84 12.68
N LYS A 209 -3.64 -8.48 12.28
CA LYS A 209 -4.57 -9.16 13.19
C LYS A 209 -3.91 -10.32 13.95
N LEU A 210 -3.21 -11.20 13.24
CA LEU A 210 -2.48 -12.31 13.87
C LEU A 210 -1.35 -11.81 14.76
N THR A 211 -0.63 -10.78 14.33
CA THR A 211 0.45 -10.16 15.11
C THR A 211 -0.08 -9.59 16.42
N ALA A 212 -1.19 -8.87 16.41
CA ALA A 212 -1.79 -8.28 17.60
C ALA A 212 -2.19 -9.32 18.67
N LYS A 213 -2.41 -10.57 18.26
CA LYS A 213 -2.75 -11.69 19.14
C LYS A 213 -1.58 -12.64 19.40
N ASN A 214 -0.38 -12.32 18.93
CA ASN A 214 0.81 -13.19 18.99
C ASN A 214 0.55 -14.59 18.38
N LYS A 215 -0.16 -14.64 17.25
CA LYS A 215 -0.52 -15.87 16.51
C LYS A 215 -0.05 -15.86 15.06
N LEU A 216 0.83 -14.92 14.68
CA LEU A 216 1.45 -14.95 13.36
C LEU A 216 2.59 -15.98 13.35
N ALA A 217 2.59 -16.86 12.35
CA ALA A 217 3.60 -17.89 12.16
C ALA A 217 3.99 -17.96 10.67
N ALA A 218 5.18 -18.49 10.36
CA ALA A 218 5.65 -18.62 8.98
C ALA A 218 4.71 -19.48 8.10
N SER A 219 4.06 -20.48 8.69
CA SER A 219 3.03 -21.30 8.06
C SER A 219 1.90 -20.47 7.41
N TYR A 220 1.55 -19.32 7.99
CA TYR A 220 0.52 -18.42 7.44
C TYR A 220 0.88 -17.95 6.03
N PHE A 221 2.10 -17.44 5.85
CA PHE A 221 2.60 -16.92 4.59
C PHE A 221 2.73 -18.00 3.51
N GLY A 222 3.17 -19.21 3.87
CA GLY A 222 3.22 -20.34 2.94
C GLY A 222 1.84 -20.75 2.42
N VAL A 223 0.79 -20.55 3.21
CA VAL A 223 -0.58 -20.89 2.81
C VAL A 223 -1.26 -19.76 2.02
N ILE A 224 -1.09 -18.50 2.42
CA ILE A 224 -1.67 -17.37 1.68
C ILE A 224 -1.04 -17.16 0.30
N GLU A 225 0.16 -17.69 0.04
CA GLU A 225 0.73 -17.67 -1.32
C GLU A 225 -0.20 -18.34 -2.35
N ASN A 226 -0.97 -19.36 -1.93
CA ASN A 226 -1.90 -20.05 -2.82
C ASN A 226 -3.31 -19.43 -2.83
N ASN A 227 -3.67 -18.62 -1.82
CA ASN A 227 -4.98 -17.97 -1.71
C ASN A 227 -4.87 -16.59 -1.02
N PRO A 228 -4.22 -15.62 -1.66
CA PRO A 228 -3.88 -14.32 -1.06
C PRO A 228 -5.11 -13.45 -0.77
N GLN A 229 -6.17 -13.54 -1.58
CA GLN A 229 -7.42 -12.82 -1.36
C GLN A 229 -8.09 -13.20 -0.03
N ASN A 230 -7.86 -14.41 0.44
CA ASN A 230 -8.45 -14.94 1.67
C ASN A 230 -7.62 -14.62 2.92
N ALA A 231 -6.50 -13.89 2.80
CA ALA A 231 -5.54 -13.70 3.87
C ALA A 231 -6.13 -13.15 5.19
N ASN A 232 -7.05 -12.18 5.11
CA ASN A 232 -7.71 -11.61 6.29
C ASN A 232 -8.74 -12.57 6.92
N VAL A 233 -9.48 -13.32 6.10
CA VAL A 233 -10.46 -14.31 6.57
C VAL A 233 -9.74 -15.50 7.20
N LEU A 234 -8.65 -15.97 6.59
CA LEU A 234 -7.77 -16.98 7.18
C LEU A 234 -7.27 -16.55 8.55
N ALA A 235 -6.86 -15.29 8.72
CA ALA A 235 -6.47 -14.77 10.03
C ALA A 235 -7.60 -14.85 11.07
N ASN A 236 -8.84 -14.52 10.67
CA ASN A 236 -10.01 -14.69 11.53
C ASN A 236 -10.27 -16.14 11.91
N LEU A 237 -10.23 -17.05 10.92
CA LEU A 237 -10.39 -18.48 11.13
C LEU A 237 -9.32 -19.04 12.07
N ILE A 238 -8.07 -18.61 11.92
CA ILE A 238 -6.97 -18.99 12.82
C ILE A 238 -7.31 -18.61 14.26
N LEU A 239 -7.73 -17.36 14.49
CA LEU A 239 -8.04 -16.88 15.85
C LEU A 239 -9.24 -17.61 16.45
N LEU A 240 -10.28 -17.86 15.64
CA LEU A 240 -11.49 -18.56 16.04
C LEU A 240 -11.18 -20.02 16.44
N LEU A 241 -10.59 -20.77 15.52
CA LEU A 241 -10.41 -22.22 15.66
C LEU A 241 -9.28 -22.57 16.62
N HIS A 242 -8.24 -21.74 16.71
CA HIS A 242 -7.18 -21.95 17.69
C HIS A 242 -7.68 -21.75 19.13
N LYS A 243 -8.59 -20.79 19.35
CA LYS A 243 -9.20 -20.57 20.66
C LYS A 243 -9.98 -21.80 21.14
N GLU A 244 -10.63 -22.50 20.21
CA GLU A 244 -11.34 -23.76 20.48
C GLU A 244 -10.43 -25.00 20.44
N SER A 245 -9.11 -24.83 20.33
CA SER A 245 -8.13 -25.93 20.23
C SER A 245 -8.40 -26.91 19.07
N LEU A 246 -9.04 -26.44 17.99
CA LEU A 246 -9.38 -27.25 16.81
C LEU A 246 -8.26 -27.32 15.78
N ILE A 247 -7.33 -26.36 15.83
CA ILE A 247 -6.17 -26.28 14.94
C ILE A 247 -4.92 -25.90 15.72
N ASP A 248 -3.77 -26.28 15.18
CA ASP A 248 -2.48 -25.69 15.50
C ASP A 248 -2.06 -24.74 14.36
N TYR A 249 -2.11 -23.43 14.62
CA TYR A 249 -1.77 -22.41 13.61
C TYR A 249 -0.31 -22.47 13.15
N ARG A 250 0.55 -23.23 13.83
CA ARG A 250 1.95 -23.45 13.42
C ARG A 250 2.09 -24.59 12.41
N LYS A 251 1.07 -25.45 12.26
CA LYS A 251 1.06 -26.55 11.31
C LYS A 251 0.49 -26.10 9.97
N THR A 252 1.27 -26.30 8.92
CA THR A 252 0.87 -25.93 7.56
C THR A 252 -0.33 -26.74 7.08
N GLU A 253 -0.49 -28.00 7.52
CA GLU A 253 -1.59 -28.88 7.13
C GLU A 253 -2.94 -28.37 7.64
N ASP A 254 -2.98 -27.93 8.91
CA ASP A 254 -4.17 -27.35 9.51
C ASP A 254 -4.52 -26.05 8.80
N LEU A 255 -3.53 -25.18 8.56
CA LEU A 255 -3.73 -23.93 7.83
C LEU A 255 -4.18 -24.13 6.39
N SER A 256 -3.65 -25.14 5.68
CA SER A 256 -4.04 -25.47 4.31
C SER A 256 -5.48 -25.99 4.21
N THR A 257 -6.01 -26.56 5.28
CA THR A 257 -7.42 -26.97 5.34
C THR A 257 -8.29 -25.73 5.48
N ILE A 258 -7.99 -24.88 6.46
CA ILE A 258 -8.82 -23.70 6.74
C ILE A 258 -8.67 -22.59 5.70
N SER A 259 -7.60 -22.56 4.91
CA SER A 259 -7.42 -21.57 3.84
C SER A 259 -8.37 -21.74 2.66
N LYS A 260 -8.98 -22.92 2.55
CA LYS A 260 -10.04 -23.21 1.58
C LYS A 260 -11.40 -22.69 2.06
N LEU A 261 -11.54 -22.45 3.36
CA LEU A 261 -12.76 -21.91 3.95
C LEU A 261 -12.88 -20.41 3.60
N GLY A 262 -14.03 -20.02 3.09
CA GLY A 262 -14.35 -18.63 2.77
C GLY A 262 -15.02 -17.88 3.92
N ILE A 263 -15.55 -16.70 3.60
CA ILE A 263 -16.24 -15.81 4.54
C ILE A 263 -17.48 -16.49 5.14
N GLY A 264 -18.30 -17.17 4.34
CA GLY A 264 -19.51 -17.84 4.85
C GLY A 264 -19.20 -18.92 5.88
N ALA A 265 -18.12 -19.70 5.65
CA ALA A 265 -17.64 -20.67 6.64
C ALA A 265 -17.15 -20.01 7.93
N PHE A 266 -16.46 -18.86 7.84
CA PHE A 266 -16.07 -18.10 9.03
C PHE A 266 -17.29 -17.64 9.85
N HIS A 267 -18.32 -17.08 9.21
CA HIS A 267 -19.55 -16.68 9.91
C HIS A 267 -20.24 -17.88 10.54
N PHE A 268 -20.42 -18.96 9.79
CA PHE A 268 -21.08 -20.16 10.31
C PHE A 268 -20.33 -20.75 11.51
N LEU A 269 -19.01 -20.90 11.43
CA LEU A 269 -18.18 -21.35 12.55
C LEU A 269 -18.28 -20.40 13.75
N SER A 270 -18.41 -19.09 13.54
CA SER A 270 -18.57 -18.11 14.61
C SER A 270 -19.90 -18.31 15.34
N HIS A 271 -21.00 -18.56 14.63
CA HIS A 271 -22.29 -18.88 15.24
C HIS A 271 -22.26 -20.23 15.98
N LEU A 272 -21.59 -21.25 15.43
CA LEU A 272 -21.37 -22.52 16.14
C LEU A 272 -20.58 -22.29 17.45
N GLN A 273 -19.60 -21.39 17.45
CA GLN A 273 -18.85 -21.03 18.66
C GLN A 273 -19.74 -20.32 19.68
N GLN A 274 -20.51 -19.32 19.25
CA GLN A 274 -21.42 -18.56 20.11
C GLN A 274 -22.45 -19.46 20.80
N ALA A 275 -23.04 -20.40 20.05
CA ALA A 275 -23.97 -21.39 20.60
C ALA A 275 -23.28 -22.49 21.45
N GLY A 276 -21.95 -22.51 21.54
CA GLY A 276 -21.19 -23.49 22.31
C GLY A 276 -21.24 -24.91 21.74
N ILE A 277 -21.42 -25.06 20.43
CA ILE A 277 -21.49 -26.35 19.72
C ILE A 277 -20.36 -26.55 18.71
N LEU A 278 -19.43 -25.60 18.60
CA LEU A 278 -18.22 -25.76 17.78
C LEU A 278 -17.25 -26.74 18.46
N ASN A 279 -17.24 -27.99 17.97
CA ASN A 279 -16.36 -29.06 18.43
C ASN A 279 -15.66 -29.75 17.25
N SER A 280 -14.79 -30.73 17.51
CA SER A 280 -14.01 -31.42 16.46
C SER A 280 -14.89 -32.10 15.40
N GLU A 281 -16.04 -32.65 15.78
CA GLU A 281 -16.95 -33.30 14.83
C GLU A 281 -17.62 -32.28 13.90
N ASN A 282 -18.19 -31.21 14.48
CA ASN A 282 -18.87 -30.19 13.72
C ASN A 282 -17.90 -29.37 12.85
N TYR A 283 -16.68 -29.12 13.35
CA TYR A 283 -15.61 -28.53 12.56
C TYR A 283 -15.26 -29.38 11.32
N LYS A 284 -15.15 -30.71 11.49
CA LYS A 284 -14.89 -31.62 10.36
C LYS A 284 -15.99 -31.56 9.31
N LYS A 285 -17.27 -31.52 9.72
CA LYS A 285 -18.41 -31.38 8.80
C LYS A 285 -18.29 -30.11 7.95
N VAL A 286 -17.98 -28.97 8.58
CA VAL A 286 -17.76 -27.70 7.87
C VAL A 286 -16.58 -27.76 6.89
N CYS A 287 -15.54 -28.54 7.19
CA CYS A 287 -14.37 -28.68 6.32
C CYS A 287 -14.54 -29.68 5.16
N GLN A 288 -15.57 -30.53 5.19
CA GLN A 288 -15.77 -31.59 4.19
C GLN A 288 -16.31 -31.05 2.88
N ASP A 289 -17.37 -30.24 2.94
CA ASP A 289 -17.93 -29.55 1.78
C ASP A 289 -18.27 -28.10 2.15
N THR A 290 -17.67 -27.16 1.41
CA THR A 290 -17.88 -25.72 1.58
C THR A 290 -18.76 -25.12 0.49
N SER A 291 -19.29 -25.94 -0.43
CA SER A 291 -20.08 -25.53 -1.59
C SER A 291 -21.21 -24.55 -1.25
N ILE A 292 -22.05 -24.88 -0.26
CA ILE A 292 -23.13 -24.02 0.25
C ILE A 292 -22.55 -22.75 0.90
N LEU A 293 -21.53 -22.90 1.76
CA LEU A 293 -20.91 -21.80 2.50
C LEU A 293 -20.11 -20.82 1.63
N MET A 294 -19.81 -21.20 0.38
CA MET A 294 -19.14 -20.37 -0.61
C MET A 294 -20.11 -19.66 -1.55
N GLN A 295 -21.42 -19.96 -1.49
CA GLN A 295 -22.41 -19.28 -2.31
C GLN A 295 -22.47 -17.79 -1.95
N LYS A 296 -22.49 -16.94 -2.97
CA LYS A 296 -22.50 -15.48 -2.81
C LYS A 296 -23.68 -15.01 -1.96
N GLU A 297 -24.84 -15.59 -2.20
CA GLU A 297 -26.08 -15.29 -1.47
C GLU A 297 -25.96 -15.62 0.01
N VAL A 298 -25.44 -16.81 0.36
CA VAL A 298 -25.19 -17.20 1.75
C VAL A 298 -24.21 -16.24 2.44
N ILE A 299 -23.13 -15.85 1.74
CA ILE A 299 -22.16 -14.88 2.26
C ILE A 299 -22.81 -13.52 2.51
N GLU A 300 -23.62 -13.03 1.58
CA GLU A 300 -24.34 -11.76 1.70
C GLU A 300 -25.33 -11.79 2.87
N LEU A 301 -26.09 -12.87 3.01
CA LEU A 301 -27.05 -13.04 4.10
C LEU A 301 -26.35 -13.04 5.46
N PHE A 302 -25.29 -13.84 5.64
CA PHE A 302 -24.50 -13.82 6.88
C PHE A 302 -23.90 -12.45 7.18
N SER A 303 -23.44 -11.72 6.15
CA SER A 303 -22.83 -10.39 6.31
C SER A 303 -23.85 -9.32 6.73
N ASN A 304 -25.13 -9.53 6.43
CA ASN A 304 -26.21 -8.60 6.71
C ASN A 304 -26.97 -8.91 8.02
N LEU A 305 -26.58 -9.97 8.73
CA LEU A 305 -27.19 -10.29 10.02
C LEU A 305 -26.97 -9.16 11.04
N PRO A 306 -27.96 -8.89 11.91
CA PRO A 306 -27.79 -7.96 13.01
C PRO A 306 -26.62 -8.33 13.92
N LEU A 307 -25.94 -7.31 14.47
CA LEU A 307 -24.71 -7.46 15.26
C LEU A 307 -24.84 -8.39 16.49
N PHE A 308 -26.04 -8.59 17.01
CA PHE A 308 -26.33 -9.40 18.21
C PHE A 308 -27.28 -10.57 17.91
N GLU A 309 -27.40 -10.93 16.63
CA GLU A 309 -28.26 -12.04 16.23
C GLU A 309 -27.62 -13.37 16.63
N GLU A 310 -28.43 -14.24 17.23
CA GLU A 310 -28.02 -15.58 17.65
C GLU A 310 -28.97 -16.61 17.05
N PHE A 311 -28.41 -17.67 16.47
CA PHE A 311 -29.18 -18.81 15.99
C PHE A 311 -29.42 -19.80 17.12
N ASP A 312 -30.59 -20.43 17.12
CA ASP A 312 -30.89 -21.50 18.04
C ASP A 312 -30.02 -22.74 17.73
N LYS A 313 -29.71 -23.51 18.77
CA LYS A 313 -28.91 -24.75 18.62
C LYS A 313 -29.55 -25.75 17.63
N SER A 314 -30.88 -25.81 17.58
CA SER A 314 -31.59 -26.67 16.64
C SER A 314 -31.43 -26.21 15.19
N GLU A 315 -31.43 -24.90 14.95
CA GLU A 315 -31.25 -24.31 13.63
C GLU A 315 -29.83 -24.59 13.13
N LEU A 316 -28.83 -24.34 13.98
CA LEU A 316 -27.43 -24.65 13.64
C LEU A 316 -27.20 -26.15 13.43
N ALA A 317 -27.88 -27.02 14.18
CA ALA A 317 -27.82 -28.47 13.97
C ALA A 317 -28.45 -28.88 12.62
N GLN A 318 -29.56 -28.25 12.23
CA GLN A 318 -30.17 -28.45 10.91
C GLN A 318 -29.23 -27.97 9.80
N MET A 319 -28.68 -26.76 9.91
CA MET A 319 -27.69 -26.22 8.98
C MET A 319 -26.46 -27.12 8.83
N LEU A 320 -25.96 -27.67 9.94
CA LEU A 320 -24.88 -28.67 9.93
C LEU A 320 -25.26 -29.94 9.16
N GLY A 321 -26.51 -30.40 9.29
CA GLY A 321 -27.04 -31.52 8.51
C GLY A 321 -27.02 -31.22 7.02
N LEU A 322 -27.55 -30.07 6.62
CA LEU A 322 -27.65 -29.65 5.21
C LEU A 322 -26.29 -29.58 4.50
N ILE A 323 -25.25 -29.08 5.18
CA ILE A 323 -23.90 -28.99 4.60
C ILE A 323 -23.11 -30.31 4.67
N SER A 324 -23.58 -31.29 5.44
CA SER A 324 -22.92 -32.61 5.54
C SER A 324 -23.36 -33.55 4.40
N GLU A 325 -24.44 -33.20 3.70
CA GLU A 325 -24.93 -33.90 2.53
C GLU A 325 -24.37 -33.27 1.25
N PRO A 326 -24.31 -34.01 0.12
CA PRO A 326 -23.92 -33.43 -1.15
C PRO A 326 -24.79 -32.22 -1.51
N SER A 327 -24.16 -31.11 -1.89
CA SER A 327 -24.87 -29.88 -2.25
C SER A 327 -25.97 -30.12 -3.29
N SER A 328 -27.20 -29.76 -2.92
CA SER A 328 -28.37 -29.72 -3.80
C SER A 328 -28.99 -28.33 -3.73
N GLU A 329 -29.78 -27.94 -4.73
CA GLU A 329 -30.55 -26.69 -4.69
C GLU A 329 -31.47 -26.65 -3.47
N THR A 330 -32.14 -27.77 -3.15
CA THR A 330 -32.99 -27.89 -1.97
C THR A 330 -32.24 -27.65 -0.67
N ASN A 331 -31.04 -28.22 -0.51
CA ASN A 331 -30.24 -28.02 0.70
C ASN A 331 -29.75 -26.57 0.83
N LEU A 332 -29.45 -25.93 -0.29
CA LEU A 332 -29.07 -24.52 -0.33
C LEU A 332 -30.27 -23.62 0.07
N ASP A 333 -31.44 -23.86 -0.52
CA ASP A 333 -32.66 -23.09 -0.23
C ASP A 333 -33.06 -23.22 1.23
N GLU A 334 -33.07 -24.43 1.79
CA GLU A 334 -33.35 -24.65 3.21
C GLU A 334 -32.32 -23.96 4.13
N PHE A 335 -31.05 -23.94 3.74
CA PHE A 335 -30.00 -23.25 4.48
C PHE A 335 -30.20 -21.74 4.47
N ILE A 336 -30.58 -21.18 3.32
CA ILE A 336 -30.91 -19.76 3.14
C ILE A 336 -32.14 -19.38 3.96
N GLU A 337 -33.22 -20.18 3.89
CA GLU A 337 -34.46 -19.93 4.62
C GLU A 337 -34.24 -19.82 6.14
N ILE A 338 -33.29 -20.59 6.69
CA ILE A 338 -32.92 -20.47 8.11
C ILE A 338 -32.30 -19.10 8.37
N ILE A 339 -31.32 -18.65 7.57
CA ILE A 339 -30.66 -17.34 7.77
C ILE A 339 -31.66 -16.18 7.58
N GLU A 340 -32.56 -16.28 6.62
CA GLU A 340 -33.53 -15.22 6.30
C GLU A 340 -34.52 -14.93 7.43
N LYS A 341 -34.84 -15.92 8.29
CA LYS A 341 -35.70 -15.71 9.46
C LYS A 341 -35.17 -14.65 10.43
N HIS A 342 -33.86 -14.44 10.42
CA HIS A 342 -33.14 -13.54 11.31
C HIS A 342 -32.79 -12.18 10.65
N GLN A 343 -33.21 -11.95 9.41
CA GLN A 343 -32.97 -10.67 8.73
C GLN A 343 -33.98 -9.60 9.18
N LEU A 344 -33.48 -8.43 9.58
CA LEU A 344 -34.33 -7.28 9.95
C LEU A 344 -35.01 -6.64 8.73
N ILE A 345 -34.38 -6.72 7.56
CA ILE A 345 -34.91 -6.22 6.30
C ILE A 345 -35.04 -7.41 5.36
N LYS A 346 -36.28 -7.84 5.09
CA LYS A 346 -36.55 -8.86 4.08
C LYS A 346 -36.13 -8.30 2.73
N ASN A 347 -35.20 -8.97 2.06
CA ASN A 347 -34.74 -8.56 0.74
C ASN A 347 -35.93 -8.64 -0.23
N PRO A 348 -36.38 -7.53 -0.87
CA PRO A 348 -37.54 -7.57 -1.76
C PRO A 348 -37.32 -8.34 -3.06
N SER A 349 -36.10 -8.83 -3.32
CA SER A 349 -35.69 -9.42 -4.59
C SER A 349 -35.90 -10.93 -4.72
N LEU A 350 -36.42 -11.61 -3.69
CA LEU A 350 -36.77 -13.03 -3.74
C LEU A 350 -38.27 -13.20 -3.56
N LYS A 351 -39.04 -12.80 -4.59
CA LYS A 351 -40.38 -13.32 -4.95
C LYS A 351 -40.95 -12.56 -6.15
N GLN A 352 -40.62 -13.03 -7.35
CA GLN A 352 -41.56 -13.56 -8.35
C GLN A 352 -40.83 -13.99 -9.63
#